data_AF-A0A7K3WBD4-F1
#
_entry.id   AF-A0A7K3WBD4-F1
#
_cell.length_a   1.000
_cell.length_b   1.000
_cell.length_c   1.000
_cell.angle_alpha   90.00
_cell.angle_beta   90.00
_cell.angle_gamma   90.00
#
_symmetry.space_group_name_H-M   'P 1'
#
loop_
_entity.id
_entity.type
_entity.pdbx_description
1 polymer ?
#
loop_
_entity_poly.entity_id
_entity_poly.type
_entity_poly.pdbx_seq_one_letter_code
_entity_poly.pdbx_strand_id
1 'polypeptide(L)'
;MAARSKARKRAVDVLYEADLRGGDPLELLRERVSDTTPPVPDHAVRLVEGVHAQSARIDELIDTHASGWSIDRLPDVDRAILRMAVYELLWVDDVPDAVVIDEAVELAKLLSTDDSPAYVNGVLGAIVRAEIPTS
;
A
#
# COMPACT_ATOMS: atom_id res chain seq x y z
N MET A 1 -2.44 -16.85 -8.21
CA MET A 1 -2.67 -15.43 -7.86
C MET A 1 -3.70 -14.83 -8.80
N ALA A 2 -4.78 -14.29 -8.24
CA ALA A 2 -5.80 -13.58 -9.00
C ALA A 2 -5.23 -12.29 -9.62
N ALA A 3 -5.91 -11.72 -10.61
CA ALA A 3 -5.45 -10.51 -11.30
C ALA A 3 -5.24 -9.32 -10.34
N ARG A 4 -6.06 -9.20 -9.28
CA ARG A 4 -5.95 -8.14 -8.26
C ARG A 4 -4.68 -8.26 -7.41
N SER A 5 -4.32 -9.45 -6.95
CA SER A 5 -3.09 -9.66 -6.16
C SER A 5 -1.83 -9.27 -6.97
N LYS A 6 -1.80 -9.59 -8.27
CA LYS A 6 -0.71 -9.15 -9.17
C LYS A 6 -0.67 -7.62 -9.33
N ALA A 7 -1.83 -6.99 -9.42
CA ALA A 7 -1.92 -5.54 -9.53
C ALA A 7 -1.47 -4.84 -8.24
N ARG A 8 -1.84 -5.34 -7.06
CA ARG A 8 -1.36 -4.81 -5.77
C ARG A 8 0.14 -4.91 -5.64
N LYS A 9 0.72 -6.07 -5.94
CA LYS A 9 2.17 -6.23 -5.98
C LYS A 9 2.81 -5.20 -6.91
N ARG A 10 2.25 -5.00 -8.11
CA ARG A 10 2.79 -4.03 -9.07
C ARG A 10 2.70 -2.58 -8.56
N ALA A 11 1.62 -2.22 -7.87
CA ALA A 11 1.49 -0.91 -7.24
C ALA A 11 2.55 -0.72 -6.14
N VAL A 12 2.73 -1.71 -5.27
CA VAL A 12 3.77 -1.72 -4.23
C VAL A 12 5.17 -1.60 -4.84
N ASP A 13 5.48 -2.35 -5.90
CA ASP A 13 6.77 -2.27 -6.59
C ASP A 13 7.06 -0.82 -7.07
N VAL A 14 6.05 -0.13 -7.62
CA VAL A 14 6.18 1.26 -8.10
C VAL A 14 6.37 2.24 -6.93
N LEU A 15 5.55 2.14 -5.89
CA LEU A 15 5.63 3.02 -4.72
C LEU A 15 6.99 2.87 -4.01
N TYR A 16 7.44 1.63 -3.82
CA TYR A 16 8.74 1.32 -3.24
C TYR A 16 9.90 1.85 -4.07
N GLU A 17 9.87 1.65 -5.40
CA GLU A 17 10.92 2.14 -6.30
C GLU A 17 10.99 3.67 -6.32
N ALA A 18 9.86 4.36 -6.24
CA ALA A 18 9.81 5.82 -6.15
C ALA A 18 10.42 6.33 -4.85
N ASP A 19 10.07 5.72 -3.72
CA ASP A 19 10.63 6.03 -2.40
C ASP A 19 12.16 5.86 -2.39
N LEU A 20 12.67 4.74 -2.92
CA LEU A 20 14.12 4.47 -3.01
C LEU A 20 14.86 5.53 -3.84
N ARG A 21 14.19 6.10 -4.85
CA ARG A 21 14.76 7.15 -5.72
C ARG A 21 14.58 8.56 -5.14
N GLY A 22 13.79 8.72 -4.08
CA GLY A 22 13.34 10.02 -3.58
C GLY A 22 12.54 10.80 -4.62
N GLY A 23 11.82 10.11 -5.52
CA GLY A 23 11.11 10.70 -6.65
C GLY A 23 9.58 10.62 -6.51
N ASP A 24 8.86 11.27 -7.42
CA ASP A 24 7.40 11.21 -7.48
C ASP A 24 6.94 9.85 -8.05
N PRO A 25 6.12 9.06 -7.33
CA PRO A 25 5.58 7.81 -7.84
C PRO A 25 4.75 7.98 -9.12
N LEU A 26 4.15 9.15 -9.38
CA LEU A 26 3.43 9.38 -10.64
C LEU A 26 4.36 9.54 -11.83
N GLU A 27 5.52 10.17 -11.65
CA GLU A 27 6.52 10.26 -12.72
C GLU A 27 7.02 8.86 -13.09
N LEU A 28 7.38 8.06 -12.08
CA LEU A 28 7.79 6.67 -12.30
C LEU A 28 6.67 5.84 -12.94
N LEU A 29 5.41 5.98 -12.48
CA LEU A 29 4.29 5.28 -13.07
C LEU A 29 4.11 5.61 -14.55
N ARG A 30 4.21 6.88 -14.93
CA ARG A 30 4.11 7.32 -16.34
C ARG A 30 5.21 6.72 -17.21
N GLU A 31 6.43 6.65 -16.69
CA GLU A 31 7.54 5.95 -17.37
C GLU A 31 7.20 4.48 -17.58
N ARG A 32 6.72 3.78 -16.54
CA ARG A 32 6.37 2.36 -16.61
C ARG A 32 5.14 2.05 -17.46
N VAL A 33 4.18 2.97 -17.57
CA VAL A 33 3.02 2.81 -18.46
C VAL A 33 3.44 3.01 -19.92
N SER A 34 4.37 3.94 -20.17
CA SER A 34 4.94 4.17 -21.51
C SER A 34 5.83 3.00 -21.95
N ASP A 35 6.56 2.40 -21.01
CA ASP A 35 7.34 1.19 -21.20
C ASP A 35 6.47 -0.06 -21.01
N THR A 36 5.78 -0.47 -22.07
CA THR A 36 4.73 -1.52 -22.06
C THR A 36 5.20 -2.94 -21.69
N THR A 37 6.44 -3.14 -21.22
CA THR A 37 7.03 -4.47 -20.99
C THR A 37 7.53 -4.67 -19.55
N PRO A 38 6.82 -5.44 -18.70
CA PRO A 38 5.44 -5.88 -18.85
C PRO A 38 4.45 -4.73 -18.57
N PRO A 39 3.23 -4.79 -19.13
CA PRO A 39 2.25 -3.73 -18.97
C PRO A 39 1.83 -3.59 -17.49
N VAL A 40 1.69 -2.36 -17.03
CA VAL A 40 1.15 -2.06 -15.71
C VAL A 40 -0.37 -2.27 -15.73
N PRO A 41 -0.94 -3.13 -14.87
CA PRO A 41 -2.39 -3.34 -14.84
C PRO A 41 -3.14 -2.06 -14.45
N ASP A 42 -4.31 -1.81 -15.05
CA ASP A 42 -5.15 -0.62 -14.74
C ASP A 42 -5.46 -0.47 -13.24
N HIS A 43 -5.65 -1.59 -12.55
CA HIS A 43 -5.87 -1.56 -11.10
C HIS A 43 -4.63 -1.06 -10.35
N ALA A 44 -3.42 -1.42 -10.80
CA ALA A 44 -2.19 -0.93 -10.21
C ALA A 44 -2.00 0.57 -10.45
N VAL A 45 -2.35 1.05 -11.65
CA VAL A 45 -2.37 2.49 -11.97
C VAL A 45 -3.28 3.24 -10.99
N ARG A 46 -4.53 2.80 -10.82
CA ARG A 46 -5.49 3.43 -9.89
C ARG A 46 -5.01 3.45 -8.45
N LEU A 47 -4.37 2.37 -7.98
CA LEU A 47 -3.82 2.30 -6.63
C LEU A 47 -2.70 3.34 -6.45
N VAL A 48 -1.76 3.43 -7.38
CA VAL A 48 -0.64 4.39 -7.29
C VAL A 48 -1.14 5.83 -7.36
N GLU A 49 -2.06 6.13 -8.28
CA GLU A 49 -2.67 7.46 -8.40
C GLU A 49 -3.43 7.87 -7.15
N GLY A 50 -4.22 6.95 -6.59
CA GLY A 50 -4.97 7.15 -5.37
C GLY A 50 -4.09 7.38 -4.14
N VAL A 51 -3.05 6.55 -3.99
CA VAL A 51 -2.04 6.72 -2.93
C VAL A 51 -1.37 8.08 -3.04
N HIS A 52 -0.96 8.50 -4.24
CA HIS A 52 -0.36 9.82 -4.43
C HIS A 52 -1.34 10.94 -4.03
N ALA A 53 -2.59 10.86 -4.49
CA ALA A 53 -3.62 11.88 -4.22
C ALA A 53 -3.98 12.01 -2.73
N GLN A 54 -3.88 10.92 -1.97
CA GLN A 54 -4.22 10.88 -0.53
C GLN A 54 -3.00 10.77 0.39
N SER A 55 -1.79 10.91 -0.16
CA SER A 55 -0.51 10.66 0.52
C SER A 55 -0.41 11.26 1.92
N ALA A 56 -0.74 12.56 2.06
CA ALA A 56 -0.70 13.25 3.34
C ALA A 56 -1.62 12.61 4.41
N ARG A 57 -2.86 12.26 4.05
CA ARG A 57 -3.80 11.62 4.98
C ARG A 57 -3.41 10.18 5.28
N ILE A 58 -2.93 9.45 4.28
CA ILE A 58 -2.45 8.07 4.43
C ILE A 58 -1.28 8.04 5.42
N ASP A 59 -0.28 8.90 5.23
CA ASP A 59 0.91 8.93 6.08
C ASP A 59 0.57 9.38 7.51
N GLU A 60 -0.32 10.35 7.68
CA GLU A 60 -0.85 10.77 8.99
C GLU A 60 -1.51 9.59 9.73
N LEU A 61 -2.36 8.82 9.04
CA LEU A 61 -3.04 7.67 9.62
C LEU A 61 -2.06 6.57 10.02
N ILE A 62 -1.09 6.26 9.16
CA ILE A 62 -0.07 5.27 9.45
C ILE A 62 0.72 5.70 10.69
N ASP A 63 1.20 6.94 10.74
CA ASP A 63 2.00 7.44 11.88
C ASP A 63 1.19 7.45 13.19
N THR A 64 -0.10 7.82 13.12
CA THR A 64 -1.01 7.83 14.28
C THR A 64 -1.22 6.43 14.87
N HIS A 65 -1.27 5.39 14.02
CA HIS A 65 -1.62 4.03 14.42
C HIS A 65 -0.43 3.06 14.49
N ALA A 66 0.74 3.46 14.01
CA ALA A 66 2.01 2.75 14.16
C ALA A 66 2.51 2.89 15.61
N SER A 67 2.18 1.91 16.46
CA SER A 67 2.45 1.80 17.92
C SER A 67 3.86 2.24 18.41
N GLY A 68 4.18 3.52 18.35
CA GLY A 68 5.47 4.11 18.77
C GLY A 68 6.64 3.95 17.80
N TRP A 69 6.42 3.43 16.59
CA TRP A 69 7.44 3.36 15.53
C TRP A 69 7.11 4.40 14.47
N SER A 70 7.96 5.42 14.33
CA SER A 70 7.83 6.38 13.22
C SER A 70 7.87 5.62 11.89
N ILE A 71 6.99 6.00 10.97
CA ILE A 71 6.90 5.44 9.62
C ILE A 71 8.27 5.43 8.88
N ASP A 72 9.14 6.37 9.22
CA ASP A 72 10.48 6.53 8.65
C ASP A 72 11.47 5.44 9.09
N ARG A 73 11.12 4.65 10.11
CA ARG A 73 11.93 3.51 10.60
C ARG A 73 11.49 2.17 10.05
N LEU A 74 10.39 2.14 9.30
CA LEU A 74 9.90 0.92 8.67
C LEU A 74 10.78 0.54 7.48
N PRO A 75 10.91 -0.76 7.17
CA PRO A 75 11.37 -1.18 5.85
C PRO A 75 10.58 -0.42 4.78
N ASP A 76 11.28 0.12 3.78
CA ASP A 76 10.64 0.91 2.72
C ASP A 76 9.51 0.15 2.02
N VAL A 77 9.63 -1.17 1.94
CA VAL A 77 8.60 -2.05 1.38
C VAL A 77 7.35 -2.13 2.26
N ASP A 78 7.48 -2.15 3.59
CA ASP A 78 6.35 -2.17 4.52
C ASP A 78 5.57 -0.85 4.43
N ARG A 79 6.29 0.26 4.33
CA ARG A 79 5.68 1.58 4.11
C ARG A 79 4.89 1.61 2.80
N ALA A 80 5.45 1.09 1.70
CA ALA A 80 4.75 0.99 0.43
C ALA A 80 3.49 0.11 0.50
N ILE A 81 3.57 -1.03 1.20
CA ILE A 81 2.42 -1.93 1.43
C ILE A 81 1.33 -1.23 2.25
N LEU A 82 1.70 -0.59 3.36
CA LEU A 82 0.76 0.13 4.22
C LEU A 82 0.08 1.26 3.46
N ARG A 83 0.83 2.08 2.73
CA ARG A 83 0.25 3.18 1.93
C ARG A 83 -0.79 2.68 0.93
N MET A 84 -0.47 1.61 0.20
CA MET A 84 -1.41 0.99 -0.73
C MET A 84 -2.65 0.45 -0.01
N ALA A 85 -2.47 -0.24 1.11
CA ALA A 85 -3.56 -0.90 1.83
C ALA A 85 -4.50 0.11 2.50
N VAL A 86 -3.96 1.17 3.10
CA VAL A 86 -4.76 2.25 3.68
C VAL A 86 -5.55 2.98 2.60
N TYR A 87 -4.95 3.22 1.43
CA TYR A 87 -5.70 3.77 0.30
C TYR A 87 -6.88 2.87 -0.09
N GLU A 88 -6.63 1.58 -0.23
CA GLU A 88 -7.67 0.64 -0.64
C GLU A 88 -8.78 0.51 0.42
N LEU A 89 -8.44 0.51 1.71
CA LEU A 89 -9.42 0.42 2.81
C LEU A 89 -10.38 1.61 2.88
N LEU A 90 -9.90 2.83 2.62
CA LEU A 90 -10.68 4.04 2.90
C LEU A 90 -11.30 4.68 1.66
N TRP A 91 -10.82 4.33 0.47
CA TRP A 91 -11.27 4.96 -0.78
C TRP A 91 -11.68 3.96 -1.87
N VAL A 92 -11.67 2.65 -1.61
CA VAL A 92 -12.04 1.62 -2.59
C VAL A 92 -13.13 0.70 -2.03
N ASP A 93 -14.40 1.03 -2.32
CA ASP A 93 -15.57 0.35 -1.75
C ASP A 93 -15.86 -1.05 -2.32
N ASP A 94 -15.17 -1.50 -3.38
CA ASP A 94 -15.45 -2.76 -4.08
C ASP A 94 -14.58 -3.94 -3.60
N VAL A 95 -13.86 -3.76 -2.49
CA VAL A 95 -13.03 -4.78 -1.86
C VAL A 95 -13.35 -4.85 -0.36
N PRO A 96 -13.77 -6.01 0.17
CA PRO A 96 -13.99 -6.15 1.61
C PRO A 96 -12.71 -5.88 2.42
N ASP A 97 -12.82 -5.15 3.53
CA ASP A 97 -11.68 -4.75 4.38
C ASP A 97 -10.77 -5.92 4.76
N ALA A 98 -11.37 -7.05 5.14
CA ALA A 98 -10.64 -8.27 5.49
C ALA A 98 -9.77 -8.79 4.33
N VAL A 99 -10.26 -8.68 3.08
CA VAL A 99 -9.49 -9.09 1.90
C VAL A 99 -8.33 -8.14 1.65
N VAL A 100 -8.51 -6.83 1.86
CA VAL A 100 -7.42 -5.85 1.75
C VAL A 100 -6.32 -6.14 2.76
N ILE A 101 -6.70 -6.39 4.02
CA ILE A 101 -5.76 -6.72 5.10
C ILE A 101 -5.02 -8.02 4.80
N ASP A 102 -5.73 -9.10 4.45
CA ASP A 102 -5.12 -10.40 4.14
C ASP A 102 -4.11 -10.27 2.98
N GLU A 103 -4.45 -9.54 1.92
CA GLU A 103 -3.56 -9.33 0.79
C GLU A 103 -2.33 -8.48 1.14
N ALA A 104 -2.48 -7.46 1.98
CA ALA A 104 -1.36 -6.67 2.48
C ALA A 104 -0.40 -7.51 3.35
N VAL A 105 -0.95 -8.37 4.20
CA VAL A 105 -0.18 -9.30 5.04
C VAL A 105 0.57 -10.34 4.19
N GLU A 106 -0.06 -10.87 3.15
CA GLU A 106 0.61 -11.78 2.20
C GLU A 106 1.73 -11.10 1.41
N LEU A 107 1.56 -9.82 1.03
CA LEU A 107 2.63 -9.03 0.40
C LEU A 107 3.81 -8.83 1.36
N ALA A 108 3.54 -8.54 2.63
CA ALA A 108 4.59 -8.39 3.65
C ALA A 108 5.38 -9.69 3.86
N LYS A 109 4.69 -10.84 3.90
CA LYS A 109 5.34 -12.17 3.97
C LYS A 109 6.25 -12.44 2.78
N LEU A 110 5.85 -11.98 1.60
CA LEU A 110 6.56 -12.26 0.35
C LEU A 110 7.76 -11.33 0.13
N LEU A 111 7.69 -10.08 0.58
CA LEU A 111 8.59 -9.02 0.14
C LEU A 111 9.44 -8.42 1.27
N SER A 112 9.16 -8.74 2.53
CA SER A 112 9.78 -8.08 3.69
C SER A 112 10.35 -9.09 4.70
N THR A 113 10.44 -8.68 5.97
CA THR A 113 11.01 -9.48 7.07
C THR A 113 9.96 -10.34 7.78
N ASP A 114 10.41 -11.29 8.60
CA ASP A 114 9.53 -12.20 9.36
C ASP A 114 8.58 -11.48 10.33
N ASP A 115 8.94 -10.29 10.81
CA ASP A 115 8.12 -9.48 11.73
C ASP A 115 7.08 -8.61 11.00
N SER A 116 7.28 -8.37 9.71
CA SER A 116 6.47 -7.44 8.89
C SER A 116 4.99 -7.84 8.79
N PRO A 117 4.61 -9.12 8.60
CA PRO A 117 3.20 -9.51 8.48
C PRO A 117 2.38 -9.17 9.72
N ALA A 118 2.93 -9.42 10.91
CA ALA A 118 2.26 -9.13 12.17
C ALA A 118 2.12 -7.62 12.39
N TYR A 119 3.17 -6.86 12.03
CA TYR A 119 3.17 -5.41 12.11
C TYR A 119 2.11 -4.78 11.18
N VAL A 120 2.13 -5.13 9.89
CA VAL A 120 1.16 -4.65 8.89
C VAL A 120 -0.27 -4.95 9.32
N ASN A 121 -0.54 -6.18 9.77
CA ASN A 121 -1.86 -6.57 10.27
C ASN A 121 -2.31 -5.71 11.48
N GLY A 122 -1.38 -5.45 12.41
CA GLY A 122 -1.65 -4.64 13.60
C GLY A 122 -2.04 -3.20 13.26
N VAL A 123 -1.26 -2.55 12.38
CA VAL A 123 -1.50 -1.16 11.95
C VAL A 123 -2.81 -1.04 11.19
N LEU A 124 -3.03 -1.87 10.17
CA LEU A 124 -4.26 -1.82 9.37
C LEU A 124 -5.50 -2.11 10.22
N GLY A 125 -5.42 -3.11 11.11
CA GLY A 125 -6.52 -3.40 12.03
C GLY A 125 -6.82 -2.24 13.00
N ALA A 126 -5.82 -1.47 13.41
CA ALA A 126 -6.03 -0.27 14.21
C ALA A 126 -6.72 0.86 13.43
N ILE A 127 -6.29 1.09 12.18
CA ILE A 127 -6.90 2.09 11.28
C ILE A 127 -8.37 1.75 11.01
N VAL A 128 -8.67 0.50 10.65
CA VAL A 128 -10.07 0.07 10.39
C VAL A 128 -10.97 0.34 11.60
N ARG A 129 -10.52 0.01 12.81
CA ARG A 129 -11.31 0.26 14.03
C ARG A 129 -11.53 1.74 14.34
N ALA A 130 -10.63 2.61 13.88
CA ALA A 130 -10.69 4.04 14.17
C ALA A 130 -11.48 4.81 13.11
N GLU A 131 -11.33 4.45 11.84
CA GLU A 131 -11.81 5.23 10.70
C GLU A 131 -13.06 4.63 10.03
N ILE A 132 -13.29 3.32 10.17
CA ILE A 132 -14.43 2.63 9.54
C ILE A 132 -15.44 2.28 10.64
N PRO A 133 -16.63 2.93 10.66
CA PRO A 133 -17.65 2.63 11.66
C PRO A 133 -18.13 1.18 11.52
N THR A 134 -17.94 0.37 12.55
CA THR A 134 -18.66 -0.90 12.69
C THR A 134 -20.14 -0.58 12.96
N SER A 135 -20.99 -0.85 11.98
CA SER A 135 -22.46 -0.81 12.15
C SER A 135 -22.94 -1.93 13.08
#